data_AF-A0A2T4X6K0-F1
#
_entry.id   AF-A0A2T4X6K0-F1
#
_cell.length_a   1.000
_cell.length_b   1.000
_cell.length_c   1.000
_cell.angle_alpha   90.00
_cell.angle_beta   90.00
_cell.angle_gamma   90.00
#
_symmetry.space_group_name_H-M   'P 1'
#
loop_
_entity.id
_entity.type
_entity.pdbx_description
1 polymer ?
#
loop_
_entity_poly.entity_id
_entity_poly.type
_entity_poly.pdbx_seq_one_letter_code
_entity_poly.pdbx_strand_id
1 'polypeptide(L)' 'MPTQDIHVLANPADPAFTPWYQVRELSGAFTTPEWRFNGTDLRHF' A
#
# COMPACT_ATOMS: atom_id res chain seq x y z
N MET A 1 10.59 14.00 24.41
CA MET A 1 9.98 14.25 23.08
C MET A 1 8.76 13.35 22.99
N PRO A 2 7.55 13.83 22.64
CA PRO A 2 6.39 12.96 22.56
C PRO A 2 6.50 12.12 21.29
N THR A 3 6.54 10.81 21.43
CA THR A 3 6.47 9.88 20.31
C THR A 3 5.05 9.93 19.75
N GLN A 4 4.91 10.13 18.44
CA GLN A 4 3.62 10.04 17.79
C GLN A 4 3.31 8.56 17.51
N ASP A 5 2.18 8.07 18.01
CA ASP A 5 1.70 6.72 17.74
C ASP A 5 1.06 6.66 16.34
N ILE A 6 1.47 5.68 15.54
CA ILE A 6 0.84 5.37 14.26
C ILE A 6 -0.02 4.13 14.47
N HIS A 7 -1.32 4.27 14.21
CA HIS A 7 -2.22 3.12 14.12
C HIS A 7 -2.39 2.74 12.66
N VAL A 8 -2.05 1.49 12.31
CA VAL A 8 -2.25 0.92 10.99
C VAL A 8 -3.48 0.02 11.03
N LEU A 9 -4.42 0.22 10.09
CA LEU A 9 -5.62 -0.61 9.98
C LEU A 9 -5.32 -1.93 9.25
N ALA A 10 -5.94 -3.02 9.71
CA ALA A 10 -5.87 -4.30 9.01
C ALA A 10 -6.67 -4.26 7.70
N ASN A 11 -6.17 -4.94 6.66
CA ASN A 11 -6.90 -5.11 5.41
C ASN A 11 -7.94 -6.24 5.59
N PRO A 12 -9.25 -5.95 5.55
CA PRO A 12 -10.29 -6.99 5.72
C PRO A 12 -10.43 -7.90 4.50
N ALA A 13 -9.84 -7.53 3.35
CA ALA A 13 -9.84 -8.35 2.14
C ALA A 13 -8.76 -9.44 2.16
N ASP A 14 -7.79 -9.36 3.08
CA ASP A 14 -6.76 -10.37 3.26
C ASP A 14 -7.20 -11.36 4.37
N PRO A 15 -7.37 -12.66 4.08
CA PRO A 15 -7.72 -13.68 5.08
C PRO A 15 -6.70 -13.79 6.22
N ALA A 16 -5.44 -13.40 5.99
CA ALA A 16 -4.39 -13.36 7.00
C ALA A 16 -4.40 -12.05 7.82
N PHE A 17 -5.36 -11.14 7.59
CA PHE A 17 -5.51 -9.86 8.27
C PHE A 17 -4.24 -8.98 8.26
N THR A 18 -3.41 -9.11 7.23
CA THR A 18 -2.26 -8.22 7.07
C THR A 18 -2.76 -6.80 6.74
N PRO A 19 -2.04 -5.73 7.06
CA PRO A 19 -2.44 -4.38 6.68
C PRO A 19 -2.12 -4.04 5.21
N TRP A 20 -1.47 -4.95 4.48
CA TRP A 20 -0.91 -4.67 3.16
C TRP A 20 -1.85 -5.11 2.04
N TYR A 21 -1.81 -4.38 0.93
CA TYR A 21 -2.48 -4.75 -0.32
C TYR A 21 -1.46 -5.30 -1.31
N GLN A 22 -1.80 -6.39 -1.98
CA GLN A 22 -0.93 -6.97 -2.99
C GLN A 22 -0.95 -6.09 -4.24
N VAL A 23 0.22 -5.68 -4.73
CA VAL A 23 0.34 -4.86 -5.94
C VAL A 23 -0.37 -5.51 -7.14
N ARG A 24 -0.30 -6.84 -7.26
CA ARG A 24 -0.95 -7.62 -8.34
C ARG A 24 -2.49 -7.55 -8.32
N GLU A 25 -3.10 -7.25 -7.17
CA GLU A 25 -4.55 -7.12 -7.03
C GLU A 25 -5.04 -5.71 -7.40
N LEU A 26 -4.11 -4.76 -7.52
CA LEU A 26 -4.39 -3.38 -7.86
C LEU A 26 -4.26 -3.21 -9.39
N SER A 27 -5.24 -2.53 -9.99
CA SER A 27 -5.26 -2.27 -11.43
C SER A 27 -5.24 -0.78 -11.72
N GLY A 28 -4.65 -0.40 -12.85
CA GLY A 28 -4.56 0.99 -13.31
C GLY A 28 -3.32 1.74 -12.81
N ALA A 29 -3.37 3.07 -12.96
CA ALA A 29 -2.29 3.96 -12.56
C ALA A 29 -2.47 4.41 -11.10
N PHE A 30 -1.47 4.16 -10.27
CA PHE A 30 -1.37 4.70 -8.93
C PHE A 30 -1.13 6.19 -9.01
N THR A 31 -1.94 6.94 -8.27
CA THR A 31 -1.82 8.40 -8.20
C THR A 31 -1.64 8.78 -6.74
N THR A 32 -0.51 9.41 -6.44
CA THR A 32 -0.27 10.13 -5.20
C THR A 32 -0.22 11.63 -5.52
N PRO A 33 -0.19 12.53 -4.52
CA PRO A 33 -0.07 13.97 -4.79
C PRO A 33 1.14 14.36 -5.64
N GLU A 34 2.22 13.58 -5.55
CA GLU A 34 3.52 13.90 -6.16
C GLU A 34 3.84 13.02 -7.38
N TRP A 35 3.23 11.84 -7.51
CA TRP A 35 3.58 10.88 -8.57
C TRP A 35 2.36 10.19 -9.19
N ARG A 36 2.54 9.80 -10.45
CA ARG A 36 1.68 8.84 -11.13
C ARG A 36 2.53 7.72 -11.71
N PHE A 37 2.24 6.47 -11.33
CA PHE A 37 3.02 5.29 -11.74
C PHE A 37 2.13 4.06 -11.89
N ASN A 38 2.59 3.06 -12.62
CA ASN A 38 1.94 1.76 -12.78
C ASN A 38 2.64 0.70 -11.91
N GLY A 39 1.98 -0.44 -11.70
CA GLY A 39 2.59 -1.55 -10.95
C GLY A 39 3.87 -2.09 -11.59
N THR A 40 3.99 -1.96 -12.91
CA THR A 40 5.19 -2.31 -13.68
C THR A 40 6.39 -1.41 -13.40
N ASP A 41 6.15 -0.21 -12.87
CA ASP A 41 7.21 0.76 -12.60
C ASP A 41 7.88 0.50 -11.23
N LEU A 42 7.34 -0.45 -10.46
CA LEU A 42 7.84 -0.78 -9.12
C LEU A 42 9.08 -1.68 -9.16
N ARG A 43 10.08 -1.22 -8.41
CA ARG A 43 10.97 -1.99 -7.53
C ARG A 43 10.66 -3.46 -7.19
N HIS A 44 11.21 -4.49 -7.85
CA HIS A 44 11.15 -5.86 -7.32
C HIS A 44 12.55 -6.34 -6.91
N PHE A 45 12.68 -6.94 -5.72
CA PHE A 45 13.93 -7.49 -5.16
C PHE A 45 13.71 -8.93 -4.71
#